data_AF-W8XVU0-F1
#
_entry.id   AF-W8XVU0-F1
#
_cell.length_a   1.000
_cell.length_b   1.000
_cell.length_c   1.000
_cell.angle_alpha   90.00
_cell.angle_beta   90.00
_cell.angle_gamma   90.00
#
_symmetry.space_group_name_H-M   'P 1'
#
loop_
_entity.id
_entity.type
_entity.pdbx_description
1 polymer ?
#
loop_
_entity_poly.entity_id
_entity_poly.type
_entity_poly.pdbx_seq_one_letter_code
_entity_poly.pdbx_strand_id
1 'polypeptide(L)'
;ARAAASVMDICRIRPCPAFPYKFKFKFDGCPNCCVASIARADMSCIGTWRDAIRIDQEAVQAYMGGEIPPNGGAHKGRDWGKFDIQKEVIDLCPTECMWMEDGKLKIDDKECTRCMHCINAMPRALRPGTETGCSLLFGAKAPILEGAQMSILTIPFMKAEPPYDNIKEIVEKVWDWWMEEGKNRERLGELIQRYGVP
;
A
#
# COMPACT_ATOMS: atom_id res chain seq x y z
N ALA A 1 14.56 38.20 10.64
CA ALA A 1 14.95 36.91 10.04
C ALA A 1 13.98 36.62 8.91
N ARG A 2 14.44 36.53 7.65
CA ARG A 2 13.56 36.09 6.55
C ARG A 2 13.23 34.62 6.79
N ALA A 3 11.94 34.27 6.85
CA ALA A 3 11.53 32.87 6.79
C ALA A 3 12.17 32.26 5.54
N ALA A 4 12.95 31.19 5.71
CA ALA A 4 13.45 30.44 4.57
C ALA A 4 12.23 29.98 3.76
N ALA A 5 12.20 30.30 2.47
CA ALA A 5 11.13 29.83 1.59
C ALA A 5 11.14 28.29 1.63
N SER A 6 9.96 27.67 1.75
CA SER A 6 9.88 26.20 1.74
C SER A 6 10.46 25.66 0.43
N VAL A 7 10.96 24.42 0.42
CA VAL A 7 11.43 23.84 -0.84
C VAL A 7 10.33 23.77 -1.89
N MET A 8 9.06 23.65 -1.49
CA MET A 8 7.94 23.76 -2.41
C MET A 8 7.90 25.14 -3.08
N ASP A 9 8.16 26.21 -2.34
CA ASP A 9 8.22 27.57 -2.88
C ASP A 9 9.41 27.75 -3.83
N ILE A 10 10.56 27.14 -3.51
CA ILE A 10 11.77 27.17 -4.38
C ILE A 10 11.53 26.36 -5.67
N CYS A 11 10.95 25.16 -5.56
CA CYS A 11 10.68 24.28 -6.69
C CYS A 11 9.52 24.76 -7.58
N ARG A 12 8.57 25.54 -7.05
CA ARG A 12 7.48 26.17 -7.83
C ARG A 12 7.98 27.23 -8.82
N ILE A 13 9.11 27.87 -8.52
CA ILE A 13 9.69 28.93 -9.36
C ILE A 13 10.54 28.34 -10.49
N ARG A 14 11.25 27.23 -10.25
CA ARG A 14 12.07 26.55 -11.26
C ARG A 14 12.33 25.10 -10.84
N PRO A 15 12.31 24.12 -11.77
CA PRO A 15 12.85 22.80 -11.49
C PRO A 15 14.35 22.94 -11.16
N CYS A 16 14.68 22.93 -9.87
CA CYS A 16 16.04 23.07 -9.38
C CYS A 16 16.39 21.82 -8.56
N PRO A 17 17.50 21.13 -8.85
CA PRO A 17 18.03 20.10 -7.97
C PRO A 17 18.44 20.71 -6.63
N ALA A 18 17.55 20.65 -5.63
CA ALA A 18 17.73 21.23 -4.30
C ALA A 18 18.02 20.20 -3.20
N PHE A 19 18.04 18.91 -3.56
CA PHE A 19 18.13 17.81 -2.61
C PHE A 19 19.55 17.20 -2.53
N PRO A 20 19.91 16.55 -1.41
CA PRO A 20 21.18 15.82 -1.29
C PRO A 20 21.34 14.73 -2.36
N TYR A 21 20.23 14.12 -2.81
CA TYR A 21 20.23 13.18 -3.92
C TYR A 21 18.87 13.10 -4.65
N LYS A 22 18.62 12.01 -5.38
CA LYS A 22 17.33 11.77 -6.06
C LYS A 22 16.23 11.38 -5.05
N PHE A 23 15.03 11.90 -5.27
CA PHE A 23 13.81 11.56 -4.55
C PHE A 23 12.71 11.16 -5.54
N LYS A 24 11.92 10.14 -5.22
CA LYS A 24 10.86 9.60 -6.11
C LYS A 24 9.56 9.39 -5.36
N PHE A 25 8.46 9.81 -5.97
CA PHE A 25 7.10 9.47 -5.56
C PHE A 25 6.52 8.36 -6.44
N LYS A 26 5.76 7.44 -5.84
CA LYS A 26 4.85 6.54 -6.55
C LYS A 26 3.59 6.30 -5.72
N PHE A 27 2.48 6.12 -6.43
CA PHE A 27 1.15 5.99 -5.83
C PHE A 27 0.50 4.70 -6.35
N ASP A 28 0.17 3.80 -5.44
CA ASP A 28 -0.57 2.57 -5.69
C ASP A 28 -1.97 2.68 -5.07
N GLY A 29 -3.00 2.25 -5.80
CA GLY A 29 -4.38 2.33 -5.33
C GLY A 29 -4.75 1.29 -4.27
N CYS A 30 -3.99 0.21 -4.15
CA CYS A 30 -4.20 -0.85 -3.15
C CYS A 30 -2.91 -1.66 -2.91
N PRO A 31 -2.90 -2.57 -1.91
CA PRO A 31 -1.73 -3.39 -1.58
C PRO A 31 -1.24 -4.36 -2.67
N ASN A 32 -2.01 -4.58 -3.75
CA ASN A 32 -1.51 -5.31 -4.93
C ASN A 32 -0.32 -4.61 -5.60
N CYS A 33 -0.12 -3.31 -5.33
CA CYS A 33 1.10 -2.57 -5.65
C CYS A 33 1.49 -2.64 -7.14
N CYS A 34 0.54 -2.38 -8.05
CA CYS A 34 0.71 -2.50 -9.50
C CYS A 34 1.82 -1.60 -10.11
N VAL A 35 2.13 -0.43 -9.52
CA VAL A 35 3.27 0.40 -9.96
C VAL A 35 4.57 0.09 -9.21
N ALA A 36 4.52 -0.87 -8.27
CA ALA A 36 5.61 -1.28 -7.40
C ALA A 36 6.20 -0.10 -6.61
N SER A 37 5.33 0.74 -6.03
CA SER A 37 5.76 1.90 -5.23
C SER A 37 6.65 1.51 -4.07
N ILE A 38 6.35 0.40 -3.37
CA ILE A 38 7.08 -0.08 -2.18
C ILE A 38 8.55 -0.42 -2.47
N ALA A 39 8.89 -0.73 -3.73
CA ALA A 39 10.25 -1.12 -4.11
C ALA A 39 10.98 -0.06 -4.94
N ARG A 40 10.26 0.93 -5.50
CA ARG A 40 10.79 1.81 -6.56
C ARG A 40 10.62 3.30 -6.29
N ALA A 41 10.27 3.70 -5.07
CA ALA A 41 10.09 5.09 -4.69
C ALA A 41 10.60 5.40 -3.28
N ASP A 42 11.24 6.55 -3.10
CA ASP A 42 11.67 7.05 -1.78
C ASP A 42 10.46 7.30 -0.87
N MET A 43 9.33 7.70 -1.46
CA MET A 43 8.01 7.72 -0.83
C MET A 43 7.03 6.87 -1.63
N SER A 44 6.47 5.88 -0.95
CA SER A 44 5.44 4.99 -1.46
C SER A 44 4.11 5.35 -0.79
N CYS A 45 3.11 5.69 -1.59
CA CYS A 45 1.74 5.88 -1.13
C CYS A 45 0.92 4.67 -1.59
N ILE A 46 0.40 3.88 -0.65
CA ILE A 46 -0.34 2.64 -0.95
C ILE A 46 -1.74 2.74 -0.36
N GLY A 47 -2.76 2.74 -1.23
CA GLY A 47 -4.16 2.83 -0.82
C GLY A 47 -4.60 1.68 0.07
N THR A 48 -5.49 1.96 1.01
CA THR A 48 -6.09 0.98 1.92
C THR A 48 -7.43 1.49 2.46
N TRP A 49 -8.08 0.71 3.31
CA TRP A 49 -9.29 1.06 4.04
C TRP A 49 -9.15 0.67 5.52
N ARG A 50 -10.03 1.16 6.38
CA ARG A 50 -9.98 0.85 7.83
C ARG A 50 -11.28 0.29 8.41
N ASP A 51 -12.37 0.30 7.63
CA ASP A 51 -13.64 -0.30 7.97
C ASP A 51 -13.74 -1.76 7.45
N ALA A 52 -14.92 -2.36 7.58
CA ALA A 52 -15.14 -3.76 7.23
C ALA A 52 -15.10 -4.02 5.71
N ILE A 53 -14.60 -5.20 5.33
CA ILE A 53 -14.76 -5.72 3.97
C ILE A 53 -16.26 -5.89 3.69
N ARG A 54 -16.68 -5.43 2.52
CA ARG A 54 -18.08 -5.59 2.08
C ARG A 54 -18.24 -6.95 1.43
N ILE A 55 -19.22 -7.71 1.91
CA ILE A 55 -19.48 -9.09 1.47
C ILE A 55 -20.88 -9.18 0.86
N ASP A 56 -20.94 -9.61 -0.39
CA ASP A 56 -22.17 -10.04 -1.07
C ASP A 56 -22.28 -11.56 -0.96
N GLN A 57 -23.16 -12.03 -0.09
CA GLN A 57 -23.34 -13.46 0.20
C GLN A 57 -23.93 -14.23 -0.98
N GLU A 58 -24.75 -13.60 -1.82
CA GLU A 58 -25.30 -14.25 -3.02
C GLU A 58 -24.17 -14.53 -4.02
N ALA A 59 -23.28 -13.55 -4.21
CA ALA A 59 -22.10 -13.74 -5.04
C ALA A 59 -21.15 -14.80 -4.46
N VAL A 60 -20.97 -14.89 -3.14
CA VAL A 60 -20.19 -15.97 -2.50
C VAL A 60 -20.78 -17.34 -2.86
N GLN A 61 -22.09 -17.52 -2.77
CA GLN A 61 -22.73 -18.77 -3.17
C GLN A 61 -22.52 -19.06 -4.66
N ALA A 62 -22.59 -18.05 -5.52
CA ALA A 62 -22.33 -18.20 -6.96
C ALA A 62 -20.88 -18.66 -7.25
N TYR A 63 -19.89 -18.23 -6.48
CA TYR A 63 -18.52 -18.77 -6.57
C TYR A 63 -18.46 -20.24 -6.14
N MET A 64 -19.06 -20.60 -4.99
CA MET A 64 -19.09 -22.00 -4.51
C MET A 64 -19.90 -22.93 -5.43
N GLY A 65 -20.93 -22.39 -6.10
CA GLY A 65 -21.71 -23.05 -7.14
C GLY A 65 -20.94 -23.26 -8.44
N GLY A 66 -19.87 -22.48 -8.68
CA GLY A 66 -19.08 -22.51 -9.90
C GLY A 66 -19.63 -21.66 -11.05
N GLU A 67 -20.63 -20.81 -10.77
CA GLU A 67 -21.20 -19.87 -11.75
C GLU A 67 -20.24 -18.72 -12.08
N ILE A 68 -19.39 -18.36 -11.12
CA ILE A 68 -18.39 -17.30 -11.27
C ILE A 68 -16.99 -17.91 -11.15
N PRO A 69 -16.10 -17.70 -12.14
CA PRO A 69 -14.74 -18.20 -12.06
C PRO A 69 -13.94 -17.42 -10.99
N PRO A 70 -13.14 -18.10 -10.14
CA PRO A 70 -12.29 -17.44 -9.16
C PRO A 70 -11.23 -16.59 -9.85
N ASN A 71 -10.77 -15.54 -9.15
CA ASN A 71 -9.72 -14.62 -9.58
C ASN A 71 -9.97 -14.03 -10.98
N GLY A 72 -11.23 -13.71 -11.29
CA GLY A 72 -11.64 -13.20 -12.60
C GLY A 72 -11.37 -14.17 -13.78
N GLY A 73 -11.06 -15.43 -13.50
CA GLY A 73 -10.64 -16.39 -14.51
C GLY A 73 -9.16 -16.34 -14.89
N ALA A 74 -8.29 -15.75 -14.06
CA ALA A 74 -6.85 -15.68 -14.30
C ALA A 74 -6.18 -17.06 -14.52
N HIS A 75 -6.77 -18.12 -13.97
CA HIS A 75 -6.21 -19.48 -14.01
C HIS A 75 -6.89 -20.43 -15.01
N LYS A 76 -7.73 -19.91 -15.92
CA LYS A 76 -8.48 -20.72 -16.92
C LYS A 76 -7.61 -21.55 -17.87
N GLY A 77 -6.32 -21.26 -17.96
CA GLY A 77 -5.38 -21.97 -18.84
C GLY A 77 -4.97 -23.37 -18.37
N ARG A 78 -5.39 -23.80 -17.18
CA ARG A 78 -5.11 -25.12 -16.62
C ARG A 78 -6.32 -25.60 -15.82
N ASP A 79 -6.55 -26.91 -15.80
CA ASP A 79 -7.54 -27.52 -14.90
C ASP A 79 -6.97 -27.62 -13.48
N TRP A 80 -7.59 -26.89 -12.56
CA TRP A 80 -7.29 -26.88 -11.12
C TRP A 80 -8.38 -27.56 -10.30
N GLY A 81 -9.42 -28.10 -10.94
CA GLY A 81 -10.62 -28.59 -10.29
C GLY A 81 -11.68 -27.51 -10.03
N LYS A 82 -12.76 -27.89 -9.34
CA LYS A 82 -13.81 -26.97 -8.92
C LYS A 82 -13.28 -26.07 -7.80
N PHE A 83 -13.69 -24.80 -7.83
CA PHE A 83 -13.38 -23.83 -6.78
C PHE A 83 -13.74 -24.36 -5.38
N ASP A 84 -12.76 -24.33 -4.48
CA ASP A 84 -12.90 -24.72 -3.08
C ASP A 84 -12.58 -23.51 -2.18
N ILE A 85 -13.62 -22.88 -1.62
CA ILE A 85 -13.47 -21.68 -0.80
C ILE A 85 -12.61 -21.92 0.44
N GLN A 86 -12.62 -23.15 0.99
CA GLN A 86 -11.81 -23.49 2.15
C GLN A 86 -10.33 -23.44 1.75
N LYS A 87 -9.95 -24.18 0.70
CA LYS A 87 -8.55 -24.31 0.27
C LYS A 87 -7.99 -23.05 -0.41
N GLU A 88 -8.81 -22.33 -1.17
CA GLU A 88 -8.34 -21.24 -2.04
C GLU A 88 -8.48 -19.86 -1.40
N VAL A 89 -9.28 -19.71 -0.33
CA VAL A 89 -9.50 -18.43 0.33
C VAL A 89 -9.23 -18.50 1.83
N ILE A 90 -9.91 -19.40 2.56
CA ILE A 90 -9.89 -19.41 4.03
C ILE A 90 -8.53 -19.88 4.56
N ASP A 91 -8.06 -21.04 4.11
CA ASP A 91 -6.78 -21.64 4.52
C ASP A 91 -5.56 -20.81 4.05
N LEU A 92 -5.77 -19.89 3.11
CA LEU A 92 -4.74 -18.99 2.59
C LEU A 92 -4.82 -17.57 3.18
N CYS A 93 -5.78 -17.29 4.06
CA CYS A 93 -5.83 -16.03 4.77
C CYS A 93 -4.65 -15.95 5.75
N PRO A 94 -3.74 -14.95 5.62
CA PRO A 94 -2.49 -14.93 6.40
C PRO A 94 -2.69 -14.73 7.90
N THR A 95 -3.86 -14.27 8.33
CA THR A 95 -4.20 -14.07 9.74
C THR A 95 -5.31 -15.00 10.24
N GLU A 96 -5.72 -15.97 9.41
CA GLU A 96 -6.75 -16.96 9.76
C GLU A 96 -8.08 -16.32 10.25
N CYS A 97 -8.36 -15.08 9.82
CA CYS A 97 -9.49 -14.28 10.31
C CYS A 97 -10.81 -14.54 9.54
N MET A 98 -10.92 -15.62 8.77
CA MET A 98 -12.07 -15.92 7.91
C MET A 98 -12.64 -17.31 8.22
N TRP A 99 -13.95 -17.47 8.16
CA TRP A 99 -14.60 -18.78 8.32
C TRP A 99 -15.96 -18.84 7.64
N MET A 100 -16.48 -20.05 7.46
CA MET A 100 -17.86 -20.30 7.03
C MET A 100 -18.75 -20.58 8.24
N GLU A 101 -19.90 -19.92 8.31
CA GLU A 101 -20.92 -20.12 9.35
C GLU A 101 -22.30 -20.11 8.69
N ASP A 102 -23.08 -21.18 8.87
CA ASP A 102 -24.41 -21.33 8.26
C ASP A 102 -24.44 -21.06 6.75
N GLY A 103 -23.40 -21.50 6.04
CA GLY A 103 -23.24 -21.28 4.60
C GLY A 103 -22.86 -19.85 4.21
N LYS A 104 -22.63 -18.94 5.17
CA LYS A 104 -22.21 -17.55 4.93
C LYS A 104 -20.72 -17.38 5.24
N LEU A 105 -20.05 -16.58 4.42
CA LEU A 105 -18.67 -16.18 4.68
C LEU A 105 -18.62 -15.09 5.74
N LYS A 106 -17.80 -15.28 6.75
CA LYS A 106 -17.53 -14.34 7.84
C LYS A 106 -16.06 -13.93 7.84
N ILE A 107 -15.80 -12.70 8.22
CA ILE A 107 -14.47 -12.11 8.32
C ILE A 107 -14.42 -11.34 9.64
N ASP A 108 -13.39 -11.58 10.45
CA ASP A 108 -13.03 -10.69 11.55
C ASP A 108 -12.10 -9.60 11.01
N ASP A 109 -12.70 -8.45 10.66
CA ASP A 109 -11.96 -7.33 10.09
C ASP A 109 -10.92 -6.72 11.04
N LYS A 110 -11.03 -6.95 12.36
CA LYS A 110 -10.04 -6.45 13.33
C LYS A 110 -8.70 -7.16 13.17
N GLU A 111 -8.73 -8.45 12.87
CA GLU A 111 -7.55 -9.27 12.62
C GLU A 111 -7.13 -9.27 11.13
N CYS A 112 -7.85 -8.55 10.28
CA CYS A 112 -7.52 -8.45 8.86
C CYS A 112 -6.37 -7.47 8.61
N THR A 113 -5.30 -7.96 7.96
CA THR A 113 -4.15 -7.14 7.51
C THR A 113 -4.34 -6.51 6.13
N ARG A 114 -5.50 -6.73 5.49
CA ARG A 114 -5.88 -6.14 4.18
C ARG A 114 -4.92 -6.52 3.04
N CYS A 115 -4.46 -7.77 3.01
CA CYS A 115 -3.51 -8.29 2.02
C CYS A 115 -4.04 -8.43 0.57
N MET A 116 -5.33 -8.15 0.35
CA MET A 116 -6.06 -8.29 -0.92
C MET A 116 -6.35 -9.71 -1.41
N HIS A 117 -5.80 -10.79 -0.81
CA HIS A 117 -5.97 -12.16 -1.32
C HIS A 117 -7.43 -12.56 -1.58
N CYS A 118 -8.30 -12.45 -0.58
CA CYS A 118 -9.70 -12.84 -0.70
C CYS A 118 -10.47 -11.98 -1.72
N ILE A 119 -10.20 -10.67 -1.76
CA ILE A 119 -10.80 -9.75 -2.74
C ILE A 119 -10.32 -10.08 -4.15
N ASN A 120 -9.04 -10.41 -4.33
CA ASN A 120 -8.48 -10.82 -5.61
C ASN A 120 -9.11 -12.14 -6.07
N ALA A 121 -9.31 -13.09 -5.15
CA ALA A 121 -9.93 -14.39 -5.45
C ALA A 121 -11.43 -14.27 -5.78
N MET A 122 -12.17 -13.40 -5.09
CA MET A 122 -13.63 -13.26 -5.25
C MET A 122 -14.07 -11.80 -5.46
N PRO A 123 -13.61 -11.12 -6.53
CA PRO A 123 -13.80 -9.67 -6.71
C PRO A 123 -15.24 -9.23 -6.93
N ARG A 124 -16.11 -10.17 -7.36
CA ARG A 124 -17.57 -9.90 -7.47
C ARG A 124 -18.29 -9.97 -6.13
N ALA A 125 -17.76 -10.71 -5.15
CA ALA A 125 -18.39 -10.93 -3.85
C ALA A 125 -17.78 -10.04 -2.75
N LEU A 126 -16.47 -9.84 -2.78
CA LEU A 126 -15.73 -9.10 -1.76
C LEU A 126 -15.25 -7.76 -2.32
N ARG A 127 -15.46 -6.68 -1.56
CA ARG A 127 -14.98 -5.35 -1.92
C ARG A 127 -14.27 -4.70 -0.74
N PRO A 128 -13.27 -3.83 -1.01
CA PRO A 128 -12.72 -2.95 0.02
C PRO A 128 -13.83 -2.20 0.77
N GLY A 129 -13.56 -1.85 2.02
CA GLY A 129 -14.41 -0.96 2.78
C GLY A 129 -14.56 0.43 2.14
N THR A 130 -15.41 1.24 2.75
CA THR A 130 -15.76 2.59 2.30
C THR A 130 -14.94 3.69 2.96
N GLU A 131 -14.36 3.43 4.13
CA GLU A 131 -13.46 4.36 4.81
C GLU A 131 -12.03 4.23 4.26
N THR A 132 -11.84 4.77 3.06
CA THR A 132 -10.57 4.69 2.31
C THR A 132 -9.56 5.74 2.76
N GLY A 133 -8.28 5.44 2.49
CA GLY A 133 -7.12 6.28 2.73
C GLY A 133 -5.88 5.62 2.12
N CYS A 134 -4.69 5.98 2.60
CA CYS A 134 -3.44 5.34 2.21
C CYS A 134 -2.48 5.18 3.38
N SER A 135 -1.57 4.24 3.24
CA SER A 135 -0.37 4.13 4.05
C SER A 135 0.79 4.85 3.36
N LEU A 136 1.60 5.57 4.13
CA LEU A 136 2.83 6.18 3.64
C LEU A 136 4.03 5.39 4.14
N LEU A 137 4.87 4.98 3.19
CA LEU A 137 6.07 4.22 3.45
C LEU A 137 7.27 4.96 2.83
N PHE A 138 8.43 4.87 3.47
CA PHE A 138 9.61 5.59 3.02
C PHE A 138 10.86 4.72 2.92
N GLY A 139 11.75 5.08 2.00
CA GLY A 139 13.12 4.58 1.97
C GLY A 139 13.49 3.62 0.85
N ALA A 140 12.58 3.26 -0.08
CA ALA A 140 12.97 2.28 -1.09
C ALA A 140 14.09 2.74 -2.03
N LYS A 141 15.05 1.85 -2.25
CA LYS A 141 16.18 2.07 -3.16
C LYS A 141 16.78 0.78 -3.71
N ALA A 142 17.42 0.94 -4.86
CA ALA A 142 18.32 -0.07 -5.42
C ALA A 142 19.58 -0.23 -4.56
N PRO A 143 20.40 -1.29 -4.80
CA PRO A 143 21.51 -1.66 -3.92
C PRO A 143 22.51 -0.54 -3.55
N ILE A 144 22.93 0.30 -4.49
CA ILE A 144 24.01 1.27 -4.23
C ILE A 144 23.50 2.38 -3.28
N LEU A 145 24.19 2.70 -2.17
CA LEU A 145 25.44 2.12 -1.64
C LEU A 145 25.18 1.03 -0.58
N GLU A 146 24.32 1.30 0.41
CA GLU A 146 24.11 0.47 1.61
C GLU A 146 23.04 -0.64 1.45
N GLY A 147 23.05 -1.33 0.31
CA GLY A 147 22.10 -2.41 0.04
C GLY A 147 20.73 -1.96 -0.48
N ALA A 148 19.97 -2.94 -0.97
CA ALA A 148 18.63 -2.70 -1.49
C ALA A 148 17.63 -2.60 -0.33
N GLN A 149 16.71 -1.65 -0.43
CA GLN A 149 15.69 -1.43 0.59
C GLN A 149 14.33 -1.36 -0.08
N MET A 150 13.33 -2.00 0.54
CA MET A 150 11.93 -1.66 0.33
C MET A 150 11.53 -0.56 1.32
N SER A 151 10.47 0.18 1.00
CA SER A 151 9.97 1.22 1.87
C SER A 151 9.44 0.63 3.18
N ILE A 152 9.73 1.29 4.29
CA ILE A 152 9.29 0.92 5.63
C ILE A 152 8.00 1.68 5.96
N LEU A 153 7.03 1.01 6.57
CA LEU A 153 5.78 1.63 6.99
C LEU A 153 6.06 2.73 8.02
N THR A 154 5.64 3.96 7.72
CA THR A 154 5.86 5.12 8.60
C THR A 154 4.55 5.69 9.09
N ILE A 155 3.57 5.88 8.20
CA ILE A 155 2.21 6.31 8.56
C ILE A 155 1.24 5.18 8.18
N PRO A 156 0.64 4.48 9.16
CA PRO A 156 -0.26 3.36 8.88
C PRO A 156 -1.50 3.74 8.08
N PHE A 157 -2.11 4.89 8.39
CA PHE A 157 -3.31 5.37 7.70
C PHE A 157 -3.35 6.90 7.66
N MET A 158 -3.61 7.44 6.47
CA MET A 158 -3.87 8.84 6.24
C MET A 158 -4.99 8.99 5.21
N LYS A 159 -5.90 9.94 5.43
CA LYS A 159 -6.92 10.29 4.43
C LYS A 159 -6.26 10.89 3.19
N ALA A 160 -6.61 10.41 2.01
CA ALA A 160 -6.07 10.86 0.73
C ALA A 160 -7.14 11.64 -0.03
N GLU A 161 -7.45 12.85 0.43
CA GLU A 161 -8.50 13.70 -0.13
C GLU A 161 -7.90 15.02 -0.64
N PRO A 162 -8.26 15.51 -1.84
CA PRO A 162 -7.83 16.82 -2.32
C PRO A 162 -8.19 17.93 -1.31
N PRO A 163 -7.28 18.88 -1.06
CA PRO A 163 -6.02 19.15 -1.75
C PRO A 163 -4.79 18.38 -1.24
N TYR A 164 -4.95 17.35 -0.40
CA TYR A 164 -3.88 16.50 0.15
C TYR A 164 -2.89 17.22 1.07
N ASP A 165 -3.32 18.27 1.76
CA ASP A 165 -2.43 19.10 2.59
C ASP A 165 -1.80 18.30 3.73
N ASN A 166 -2.54 17.36 4.32
CA ASN A 166 -2.01 16.43 5.31
C ASN A 166 -0.85 15.57 4.78
N ILE A 167 -0.92 15.08 3.54
CA ILE A 167 0.15 14.30 2.91
C ILE A 167 1.33 15.22 2.56
N LYS A 168 1.05 16.40 2.00
CA LYS A 168 2.09 17.39 1.65
C LYS A 168 2.88 17.83 2.89
N GLU A 169 2.23 18.05 4.02
CA GLU A 169 2.89 18.44 5.27
C GLU A 169 3.88 17.37 5.74
N ILE A 170 3.54 16.08 5.60
CA ILE A 170 4.48 14.98 5.89
C ILE A 170 5.66 14.99 4.90
N VAL A 171 5.39 15.21 3.61
CA VAL A 171 6.44 15.30 2.59
C VAL A 171 7.42 16.43 2.90
N GLU A 172 6.91 17.62 3.26
CA GLU A 172 7.73 18.77 3.62
C GLU A 172 8.60 18.46 4.84
N LYS A 173 8.03 17.88 5.90
CA LYS A 173 8.79 17.47 7.09
C LYS A 173 9.90 16.46 6.77
N VAL A 174 9.64 15.49 5.90
CA VAL A 174 10.65 14.50 5.47
C VAL A 174 11.74 15.16 4.64
N TRP A 175 11.38 16.09 3.76
CA TRP A 175 12.34 16.85 2.97
C TRP A 175 13.20 17.77 3.81
N ASP A 176 12.61 18.54 4.72
CA ASP A 176 13.36 19.45 5.60
C ASP A 176 14.40 18.67 6.42
N TRP A 177 14.01 17.54 7.00
CA TRP A 177 14.93 16.66 7.72
C TRP A 177 16.03 16.08 6.81
N TRP A 178 15.66 15.52 5.65
CA TRP A 178 16.63 14.91 4.75
C TRP A 178 17.58 15.92 4.13
N MET A 179 17.13 17.14 3.87
CA MET A 179 17.96 18.21 3.31
C MET A 179 18.98 18.74 4.30
N GLU A 180 18.62 18.82 5.58
CA GLU A 180 19.53 19.27 6.63
C GLU A 180 20.55 18.18 7.01
N GLU A 181 20.09 16.95 7.21
CA GLU A 181 20.91 15.86 7.78
C GLU A 181 21.52 14.92 6.73
N GLY A 182 21.04 14.98 5.49
CA GLY A 182 21.46 14.10 4.40
C GLY A 182 22.86 14.43 3.89
N LYS A 183 23.72 13.40 3.83
CA LYS A 183 25.05 13.52 3.22
C LYS A 183 24.94 13.65 1.70
N ASN A 184 26.00 14.16 1.08
CA ASN A 184 26.09 14.24 -0.37
C ASN A 184 25.84 12.87 -1.02
N ARG A 185 24.83 12.80 -1.91
CA ARG A 185 24.40 11.58 -2.60
C ARG A 185 23.88 10.45 -1.70
N GLU A 186 23.42 10.77 -0.49
CA GLU A 186 22.74 9.83 0.42
C GLU A 186 21.24 9.82 0.12
N ARG A 187 20.67 8.63 -0.09
CA ARG A 187 19.21 8.46 -0.27
C ARG A 187 18.49 8.52 1.07
N LEU A 188 17.19 8.86 1.04
CA LEU A 188 16.37 8.88 2.26
C LEU A 188 16.44 7.56 3.04
N GLY A 189 16.39 6.42 2.37
CA GLY A 189 16.49 5.11 3.05
C GLY A 189 17.83 4.84 3.74
N GLU A 190 18.92 5.42 3.22
CA GLU A 190 20.24 5.34 3.86
C GLU A 190 20.31 6.28 5.07
N LEU A 191 19.70 7.46 4.97
CA LEU A 191 19.53 8.37 6.11
C LEU A 191 18.72 7.71 7.24
N ILE A 192 17.59 7.08 6.90
CA ILE A 192 16.76 6.34 7.87
C ILE A 192 17.57 5.21 8.53
N GLN A 193 18.37 4.47 7.77
CA GLN A 193 19.23 3.43 8.33
C GLN A 193 20.30 3.99 9.28
N ARG A 194 20.83 5.18 8.99
CA ARG A 194 21.87 5.83 9.79
C ARG A 194 21.35 6.40 11.12
N TYR A 195 20.16 7.01 11.12
CA TYR A 195 19.55 7.54 12.35
C TYR A 195 18.71 6.50 13.10
N GLY A 196 18.26 5.46 12.40
CA GLY A 196 17.29 4.48 12.92
C GLY A 196 15.84 4.96 12.79
N VAL A 197 14.93 4.01 12.98
CA VAL A 197 13.50 4.29 13.23
C VAL A 197 13.30 4.15 14.74
N PRO A 198 12.93 5.23 15.46
CA PRO A 198 12.67 5.15 16.90
C PRO A 198 11.46 4.28 17.24
#